data_AF-A0A833HM24-F1
#
_entry.id   AF-A0A833HM24-F1
#
_cell.length_a   1.000
_cell.length_b   1.000
_cell.length_c   1.000
_cell.angle_alpha   90.00
_cell.angle_beta   90.00
_cell.angle_gamma   90.00
#
_symmetry.space_group_name_H-M   'P 1'
#
loop_
_entity.id
_entity.type
_entity.pdbx_description
1 polymer ?
#
loop_
_entity_poly.entity_id
_entity_poly.type
_entity_poly.pdbx_seq_one_letter_code
_entity_poly.pdbx_strand_id
1 'polypeptide(L)'
;MSFSSPNNYVIIFDTNILYEKAENGCNFCEFKFNRLFQNIVDEIEERDLIDHITIAIPDVTWNELYHQRIQAYNRKNHELEKLLEVFKFPHIQYEISAFDYEVYLNEQIDIFKKKLGNYSMNVISIDLPSETRFQSIVRRAFSKLPPFEGVDKKSDKGFKDALIWESVLEFKAKYFEYKVILYSRDGLFNDILAQEYNDLFKDNLILLNKEVDVIRQIAEVQKTVNQLRKINIDEVKYYDELRSLVSFELIKDVIFETELCKNFGSQIYDISDVRETEIKNVIETTENNSTEYINFEINIQLSLTFSNFEKEEDIDLENEEVIFYIEYSFYEKSFYITKVYVLENFYNLNKRQLGGGKFV
;
A
#
# COMPACT_ATOMS: atom_id res chain seq x y z
N MET A 1 -19.25 -5.83 -1.62
CA MET A 1 -18.66 -5.05 -0.50
C MET A 1 -17.21 -4.83 -0.87
N SER A 2 -16.81 -3.59 -1.15
CA SER A 2 -15.45 -3.24 -1.57
C SER A 2 -14.53 -3.31 -0.36
N PHE A 3 -13.61 -4.29 -0.35
CA PHE A 3 -12.50 -4.30 0.59
C PHE A 3 -11.62 -3.09 0.28
N SER A 4 -11.61 -2.11 1.18
CA SER A 4 -10.65 -1.02 1.15
C SER A 4 -9.26 -1.59 1.42
N SER A 5 -8.42 -1.66 0.39
CA SER A 5 -7.01 -2.04 0.49
C SER A 5 -6.30 -1.10 1.47
N PRO A 6 -5.69 -1.57 2.57
CA PRO A 6 -5.23 -0.70 3.66
C PRO A 6 -4.03 0.23 3.36
N ASN A 7 -3.57 0.35 2.12
CA ASN A 7 -2.39 1.14 1.78
C ASN A 7 -2.40 1.54 0.30
N ASN A 8 -3.20 2.55 -0.05
CA ASN A 8 -3.14 3.17 -1.37
C ASN A 8 -2.12 4.31 -1.32
N TYR A 9 -1.10 4.25 -2.16
CA TYR A 9 -0.12 5.32 -2.33
C TYR A 9 -0.47 6.12 -3.59
N VAL A 10 -0.21 7.42 -3.56
CA VAL A 10 -0.27 8.28 -4.75
C VAL A 10 1.09 8.90 -4.99
N ILE A 11 1.61 8.76 -6.22
CA ILE A 11 2.84 9.43 -6.65
C ILE A 11 2.44 10.63 -7.50
N ILE A 12 2.67 11.83 -6.96
CA ILE A 12 2.35 13.10 -7.61
C ILE A 12 3.61 13.64 -8.29
N PHE A 13 3.52 13.89 -9.60
CA PHE A 13 4.65 14.38 -10.40
C PHE A 13 4.63 15.91 -10.59
N ASP A 14 5.78 16.54 -10.39
CA ASP A 14 6.06 17.91 -10.79
C ASP A 14 6.54 18.00 -12.26
N THR A 15 6.34 19.16 -12.90
CA THR A 15 6.76 19.45 -14.28
C THR A 15 8.23 19.15 -14.53
N ASN A 16 9.11 19.51 -13.59
CA ASN A 16 10.55 19.32 -13.73
C ASN A 16 10.97 17.85 -13.84
N ILE A 17 10.11 16.94 -13.38
CA ILE A 17 10.33 15.50 -13.50
C ILE A 17 9.87 14.98 -14.85
N LEU A 18 8.78 15.51 -15.42
CA LEU A 18 8.16 14.99 -16.64
C LEU A 18 8.71 15.62 -17.92
N TYR A 19 9.23 16.86 -17.83
CA TYR A 19 9.67 17.63 -18.98
C TYR A 19 10.83 16.95 -19.73
N GLU A 20 10.69 16.91 -21.07
CA GLU A 20 11.75 16.51 -21.99
C GLU A 20 12.38 17.77 -22.60
N LYS A 21 13.67 18.01 -22.32
CA LYS A 21 14.36 19.19 -22.87
C LYS A 21 14.50 19.09 -24.38
N ALA A 22 14.18 20.19 -25.07
CA ALA A 22 14.28 20.32 -26.53
C ALA A 22 15.69 20.03 -27.08
N GLU A 23 16.74 20.35 -26.31
CA GLU A 23 18.14 20.18 -26.67
C GLU A 23 18.55 18.70 -26.88
N ASN A 24 17.74 17.76 -26.41
CA ASN A 24 17.99 16.32 -26.55
C ASN A 24 17.33 15.68 -27.79
N GLY A 25 17.03 16.47 -28.82
CA GLY A 25 16.38 15.96 -30.04
C GLY A 25 14.87 15.73 -29.86
N CYS A 26 14.21 16.60 -29.10
CA CYS A 26 12.81 16.45 -28.77
C CYS A 26 11.94 16.52 -30.04
N ASN A 27 11.20 15.45 -30.31
CA ASN A 27 10.40 15.27 -31.51
C ASN A 27 9.12 16.11 -31.44
N PHE A 28 9.02 17.24 -32.13
CA PHE A 28 7.82 18.10 -32.09
C PHE A 28 6.55 17.46 -32.67
N CYS A 29 6.66 16.32 -33.36
CA CYS A 29 5.54 15.58 -33.93
C CYS A 29 4.84 14.64 -32.91
N GLU A 30 5.37 14.49 -31.70
CA GLU A 30 4.75 13.67 -30.66
C GLU A 30 4.81 14.36 -29.29
N PHE A 31 3.77 14.14 -28.49
CA PHE A 31 3.80 14.48 -27.07
C PHE A 31 4.09 13.23 -26.25
N LYS A 32 5.08 13.34 -25.36
CA LYS A 32 5.46 12.28 -24.41
C LYS A 32 6.10 12.90 -23.18
N PHE A 33 6.03 12.18 -22.07
CA PHE A 33 6.90 12.45 -20.92
C PHE A 33 8.30 11.89 -21.16
N ASN A 34 9.25 12.35 -20.36
CA ASN A 34 10.60 11.81 -20.42
C ASN A 34 10.66 10.35 -19.91
N ARG A 35 11.82 9.71 -20.12
CA ARG A 35 12.06 8.31 -19.77
C ARG A 35 11.83 7.98 -18.30
N LEU A 36 12.00 8.95 -17.39
CA LEU A 36 11.85 8.73 -15.95
C LEU A 36 10.43 8.30 -15.60
N PHE A 37 9.43 8.87 -16.29
CA PHE A 37 8.05 8.46 -16.09
C PHE A 37 7.86 6.97 -16.40
N GLN A 38 8.35 6.52 -17.56
CA GLN A 38 8.22 5.13 -17.96
C GLN A 38 8.97 4.20 -17.00
N ASN A 39 10.19 4.55 -16.57
CA ASN A 39 10.93 3.74 -15.59
C ASN A 39 10.14 3.54 -14.28
N ILE A 40 9.43 4.57 -13.81
CA ILE A 40 8.61 4.46 -12.60
C ILE A 40 7.37 3.60 -12.84
N VAL A 41 6.72 3.73 -14.00
CA VAL A 41 5.60 2.86 -14.38
C VAL A 41 6.06 1.41 -14.43
N ASP A 42 7.14 1.12 -15.16
CA ASP A 42 7.71 -0.21 -15.31
C ASP A 42 8.03 -0.83 -13.94
N GLU A 43 8.66 -0.08 -13.02
CA GLU A 43 8.97 -0.57 -11.66
C GLU A 43 7.71 -0.89 -10.83
N ILE A 44 6.61 -0.17 -11.01
CA ILE A 44 5.34 -0.47 -10.32
C ILE A 44 4.71 -1.74 -10.90
N GLU A 45 4.71 -1.87 -12.23
CA GLU A 45 4.15 -3.03 -12.94
C GLU A 45 4.96 -4.31 -12.64
N GLU A 46 6.29 -4.27 -12.76
CA GLU A 46 7.18 -5.40 -12.48
C GLU A 46 7.07 -5.91 -11.03
N ARG A 47 6.66 -5.03 -10.11
CA ARG A 47 6.49 -5.34 -8.68
C ARG A 47 5.07 -5.73 -8.28
N ASP A 48 4.14 -5.78 -9.24
CA ASP A 48 2.72 -6.10 -9.02
C ASP A 48 2.04 -5.14 -8.02
N LEU A 49 2.31 -3.83 -8.17
CA LEU A 49 1.80 -2.78 -7.29
C LEU A 49 0.74 -1.88 -7.92
N ILE A 50 0.21 -2.27 -9.08
CA ILE A 50 -0.76 -1.51 -9.86
C ILE A 50 -2.02 -1.15 -9.05
N ASP A 51 -2.49 -2.08 -8.21
CA ASP A 51 -3.68 -1.88 -7.36
C ASP A 51 -3.39 -1.09 -6.07
N HIS A 52 -2.12 -0.85 -5.75
CA HIS A 52 -1.68 -0.22 -4.51
C HIS A 52 -1.06 1.17 -4.71
N ILE A 53 -0.65 1.49 -5.93
CA ILE A 53 -0.06 2.78 -6.28
C ILE A 53 -0.94 3.42 -7.36
N THR A 54 -1.17 4.71 -7.24
CA THR A 54 -1.80 5.53 -8.28
C THR A 54 -0.83 6.62 -8.69
N ILE A 55 -0.68 6.86 -9.98
CA ILE A 55 0.11 7.99 -10.47
C ILE A 55 -0.83 9.17 -10.67
N ALA A 56 -0.42 10.33 -10.20
CA ALA A 56 -1.21 11.54 -10.31
C ALA A 56 -0.40 12.68 -10.93
N ILE A 57 -1.02 13.37 -11.89
CA ILE A 57 -0.39 14.48 -12.63
C ILE A 57 -1.27 15.71 -12.45
N PRO A 58 -0.80 16.74 -11.72
CA PRO A 58 -1.55 17.98 -11.57
C PRO A 58 -1.83 18.66 -12.91
N ASP A 59 -3.00 19.28 -13.05
CA ASP A 59 -3.35 20.04 -14.25
C ASP A 59 -2.42 21.25 -14.47
N VAL A 60 -1.89 21.82 -13.39
CA VAL A 60 -0.82 22.83 -13.44
C VAL A 60 0.37 22.30 -14.23
N THR A 61 0.77 21.06 -13.97
CA THR A 61 1.88 20.38 -14.64
C THR A 61 1.60 20.18 -16.13
N TRP A 62 0.39 19.75 -16.50
CA TRP A 62 -0.01 19.62 -17.90
C TRP A 62 0.05 20.95 -18.66
N ASN A 63 -0.50 22.00 -18.08
CA ASN A 63 -0.49 23.34 -18.66
C ASN A 63 0.93 23.89 -18.81
N GLU A 64 1.80 23.60 -17.82
CA GLU A 64 3.18 24.02 -17.90
C GLU A 64 3.95 23.28 -19.01
N LEU A 65 3.80 21.97 -19.12
CA LEU A 65 4.42 21.18 -20.19
C LEU A 65 3.97 21.66 -21.57
N TYR A 66 2.68 21.97 -21.72
CA TYR A 66 2.12 22.55 -22.94
C TYR A 66 2.85 23.85 -23.32
N HIS A 67 2.90 24.83 -22.41
CA HIS A 67 3.54 26.11 -22.70
C HIS A 67 5.05 25.99 -22.92
N GLN A 68 5.74 25.13 -22.16
CA GLN A 68 7.17 24.86 -22.36
C GLN A 68 7.44 24.26 -23.76
N ARG A 69 6.53 23.43 -24.28
CA ARG A 69 6.63 22.84 -25.62
C ARG A 69 6.42 23.88 -26.73
N ILE A 70 5.39 24.73 -26.60
CA ILE A 70 5.15 25.84 -27.53
C ILE A 70 6.36 26.78 -27.58
N GLN A 71 6.90 27.16 -26.42
CA GLN A 71 8.08 28.02 -26.35
C GLN A 71 9.32 27.38 -26.98
N ALA A 72 9.51 26.07 -26.81
CA ALA A 72 10.60 25.34 -27.44
C ALA A 72 10.46 25.30 -28.97
N TYR A 73 9.25 25.06 -29.48
CA TYR A 73 8.95 25.05 -30.90
C TYR A 73 9.19 26.42 -31.54
N ASN A 74 8.61 27.48 -30.97
CA ASN A 74 8.75 28.84 -31.48
C ASN A 74 10.22 29.30 -31.50
N ARG A 75 10.99 28.95 -30.45
CA ARG A 75 12.43 29.22 -30.41
C ARG A 75 13.18 28.52 -31.54
N LYS A 76 12.87 27.24 -31.82
CA LYS A 76 13.53 26.48 -32.90
C LYS A 76 13.15 27.00 -34.28
N ASN A 77 11.90 27.41 -34.49
CA ASN A 77 11.49 28.08 -35.72
C ASN A 77 12.24 29.40 -35.93
N HIS A 78 12.38 30.22 -34.88
CA HIS A 78 13.14 31.47 -34.95
C HIS A 78 14.64 31.24 -35.24
N GLU A 79 15.23 30.18 -34.67
CA GLU A 79 16.60 29.77 -34.99
C GLU A 79 16.74 29.37 -36.48
N LEU A 80 15.77 28.63 -37.02
CA LEU A 80 15.72 28.23 -38.42
C LEU A 80 15.59 29.44 -39.35
N GLU A 81 14.67 30.37 -39.06
CA GLU A 81 14.48 31.61 -39.83
C GLU A 81 15.79 32.40 -39.94
N LYS A 82 16.50 32.60 -38.83
CA LYS A 82 17.80 33.27 -38.83
C LYS A 82 18.85 32.55 -39.68
N LEU A 83 18.89 31.22 -39.64
CA LEU A 83 19.82 30.44 -40.46
C LEU A 83 19.51 30.60 -41.96
N LEU A 84 18.22 30.62 -42.32
CA LEU A 84 17.76 30.77 -43.69
C LEU A 84 17.95 32.20 -44.24
N GLU A 85 17.99 33.22 -43.38
CA GLU A 85 18.38 34.59 -43.76
C GLU A 85 19.88 34.67 -44.12
N VAL A 86 20.73 33.97 -43.37
CA VAL A 86 22.18 33.96 -43.55
C VAL A 86 22.60 33.06 -44.72
N PHE A 87 22.02 31.86 -44.82
CA PHE A 87 22.35 30.87 -45.85
C PHE A 87 21.36 30.96 -47.01
N LYS A 88 21.69 31.79 -48.00
CA LYS A 88 20.98 31.80 -49.28
C LYS A 88 21.50 30.67 -50.17
N PHE A 89 20.72 29.61 -50.28
CA PHE A 89 21.05 28.50 -51.18
C PHE A 89 20.85 28.91 -52.64
N PRO A 90 21.88 28.79 -53.50
CA PRO A 90 21.72 29.04 -54.94
C PRO A 90 20.67 28.08 -55.52
N HIS A 91 19.71 28.62 -56.25
CA HIS A 91 18.66 27.87 -56.97
C HIS A 91 17.64 27.12 -56.08
N ILE A 92 17.61 27.33 -54.76
CA ILE A 92 16.57 26.80 -53.87
C ILE A 92 15.72 27.96 -53.36
N GLN A 93 14.41 27.89 -53.62
CA GLN A 93 13.40 28.73 -52.97
C GLN A 93 12.77 27.92 -51.84
N TYR A 94 12.58 28.54 -50.68
CA TYR A 94 11.86 27.94 -49.55
C TYR A 94 10.69 28.84 -49.15
N GLU A 95 9.66 28.23 -48.60
CA GLU A 95 8.51 28.90 -48.00
C GLU A 95 8.22 28.22 -46.67
N ILE A 96 8.15 29.00 -45.58
CA ILE A 96 7.74 28.49 -44.28
C ILE A 96 6.22 28.58 -44.24
N SER A 97 5.54 27.44 -44.28
CA SER A 97 4.08 27.42 -44.18
C SER A 97 3.63 27.87 -42.80
N ALA A 98 2.52 28.62 -42.76
CA ALA A 98 1.84 28.92 -41.51
C ALA A 98 1.24 27.61 -40.97
N PHE A 99 1.91 27.01 -39.97
CA PHE A 99 1.46 25.82 -39.28
C PHE A 99 1.03 26.17 -37.86
N ASP A 100 -0.22 25.88 -37.51
CA ASP A 100 -0.73 26.09 -36.16
C ASP A 100 -0.28 24.95 -35.24
N TYR A 101 0.87 25.15 -34.61
CA TYR A 101 1.43 24.15 -33.69
C TYR A 101 0.61 24.03 -32.40
N GLU A 102 -0.11 25.06 -31.98
CA GLU A 102 -0.92 25.01 -30.76
C GLU A 102 -2.08 24.04 -30.91
N VAL A 103 -2.80 24.11 -32.04
CA VAL A 103 -3.88 23.16 -32.37
C VAL A 103 -3.32 21.74 -32.47
N TYR A 104 -2.23 21.56 -33.22
CA TYR A 104 -1.60 20.25 -33.37
C TYR A 104 -1.14 19.65 -32.04
N LEU A 105 -0.51 20.45 -31.18
CA LEU A 105 -0.01 19.98 -29.89
C LEU A 105 -1.16 19.53 -28.97
N ASN A 106 -2.28 20.26 -28.96
CA ASN A 106 -3.46 19.85 -28.19
C ASN A 106 -3.98 18.48 -28.65
N GLU A 107 -4.05 18.23 -29.95
CA GLU A 107 -4.43 16.91 -30.48
C GLU A 107 -3.45 15.82 -30.03
N GLN A 108 -2.14 16.09 -30.04
CA GLN A 108 -1.13 15.14 -29.57
C GLN A 108 -1.24 14.86 -28.06
N ILE A 109 -1.54 15.88 -27.25
CA ILE A 109 -1.76 15.71 -25.80
C ILE A 109 -3.01 14.86 -25.55
N ASP A 110 -4.10 15.08 -26.28
CA ASP A 110 -5.32 14.28 -26.15
C ASP A 110 -5.09 12.81 -26.54
N ILE A 111 -4.34 12.58 -27.63
CA ILE A 111 -3.91 11.24 -28.02
C ILE A 111 -3.08 10.60 -26.89
N PHE A 112 -2.16 11.35 -26.29
CA PHE A 112 -1.32 10.86 -25.22
C PHE A 112 -2.11 10.57 -23.93
N LYS A 113 -3.04 11.44 -23.52
CA LYS A 113 -3.94 11.19 -22.38
C LYS A 113 -4.81 9.95 -22.60
N LYS A 114 -5.31 9.72 -23.82
CA LYS A 114 -6.03 8.48 -24.18
C LYS A 114 -5.13 7.26 -24.08
N LYS A 115 -3.86 7.35 -24.51
CA LYS A 115 -2.87 6.28 -24.33
C LYS A 115 -2.63 5.99 -22.86
N LEU A 116 -2.48 7.01 -22.01
CA LEU A 116 -2.35 6.84 -20.56
C LEU A 116 -3.54 6.10 -19.96
N GLY A 117 -4.77 6.39 -20.40
CA GLY A 117 -5.96 5.65 -19.96
C GLY A 117 -6.02 4.18 -20.40
N ASN A 118 -5.17 3.76 -21.35
CA ASN A 118 -5.05 2.36 -21.76
C ASN A 118 -3.93 1.60 -21.03
N TYR A 119 -3.12 2.28 -20.20
CA TYR A 119 -2.17 1.57 -19.35
C TYR A 119 -2.93 0.74 -18.32
N SER A 120 -2.38 -0.41 -17.94
CA SER A 120 -2.88 -1.18 -16.80
C SER A 120 -2.81 -0.36 -15.51
N MET A 121 -1.86 0.58 -15.46
CA MET A 121 -1.63 1.50 -14.36
C MET A 121 -2.70 2.60 -14.26
N ASN A 122 -3.18 2.86 -13.04
CA ASN A 122 -4.09 3.97 -12.77
C ASN A 122 -3.34 5.32 -12.80
N VAL A 123 -3.56 6.11 -13.85
CA VAL A 123 -3.04 7.48 -13.99
C VAL A 123 -4.19 8.47 -13.95
N ILE A 124 -4.17 9.36 -12.94
CA ILE A 124 -5.22 10.37 -12.72
C ILE A 124 -4.68 11.79 -12.90
N SER A 125 -5.58 12.73 -13.23
CA SER A 125 -5.30 14.16 -13.10
C SER A 125 -5.67 14.65 -11.71
N ILE A 126 -4.91 15.60 -11.18
CA ILE A 126 -5.31 16.39 -10.01
C ILE A 126 -5.74 17.76 -10.52
N ASP A 127 -7.00 18.10 -10.27
CA ASP A 127 -7.57 19.37 -10.67
C ASP A 127 -6.80 20.55 -10.06
N LEU A 128 -6.94 21.71 -10.71
CA LEU A 128 -6.51 22.99 -10.14
C LEU A 128 -7.15 23.21 -8.77
N PRO A 129 -6.45 23.89 -7.85
CA PRO A 129 -7.01 24.17 -6.53
C PRO A 129 -8.28 24.99 -6.67
N SER A 130 -9.33 24.60 -5.96
CA SER A 130 -10.63 25.26 -6.04
C SER A 130 -10.60 26.65 -5.39
N GLU A 131 -11.70 27.40 -5.55
CA GLU A 131 -11.86 28.72 -4.92
C GLU A 131 -11.64 28.68 -3.39
N THR A 132 -11.87 27.54 -2.74
CA THR A 132 -11.64 27.36 -1.30
C THR A 132 -10.18 27.55 -0.90
N ARG A 133 -9.24 27.29 -1.82
CA ARG A 133 -7.79 27.44 -1.61
C ARG A 133 -7.27 28.80 -2.08
N PHE A 134 -8.08 29.61 -2.77
CA PHE A 134 -7.66 30.89 -3.34
C PHE A 134 -7.05 31.84 -2.30
N GLN A 135 -7.70 31.99 -1.14
CA GLN A 135 -7.18 32.86 -0.07
C GLN A 135 -5.84 32.35 0.47
N SER A 136 -5.63 31.02 0.52
CA SER A 136 -4.36 30.43 0.93
C SER A 136 -3.25 30.80 -0.05
N ILE A 137 -3.50 30.66 -1.36
CA ILE A 137 -2.56 31.03 -2.42
C ILE A 137 -2.18 32.51 -2.32
N VAL A 138 -3.17 33.38 -2.19
CA VAL A 138 -2.96 34.84 -2.05
C VAL A 138 -2.13 35.15 -0.80
N ARG A 139 -2.46 34.53 0.35
CA ARG A 139 -1.70 34.69 1.59
C ARG A 139 -0.25 34.26 1.42
N ARG A 140 0.01 33.11 0.77
CA ARG A 140 1.37 32.64 0.52
C ARG A 140 2.16 33.61 -0.35
N ALA A 141 1.55 34.16 -1.39
CA ALA A 141 2.19 35.14 -2.27
C ALA A 141 2.60 36.40 -1.50
N PHE A 142 1.68 37.02 -0.76
CA PHE A 142 1.97 38.25 -0.01
C PHE A 142 2.97 38.04 1.14
N SER A 143 2.84 36.92 1.85
CA SER A 143 3.71 36.59 2.97
C SER A 143 5.01 35.89 2.54
N LYS A 144 5.21 35.66 1.23
CA LYS A 144 6.34 34.90 0.66
C LYS A 144 6.57 33.55 1.36
N LEU A 145 5.48 32.84 1.65
CA LEU A 145 5.54 31.51 2.27
C LEU A 145 5.89 30.46 1.22
N PRO A 146 6.58 29.37 1.57
CA PRO A 146 6.80 28.27 0.66
C PRO A 146 5.48 27.79 0.01
N PRO A 147 5.51 27.38 -1.28
CA PRO A 147 6.70 27.25 -2.14
C PRO A 147 7.05 28.55 -2.91
N PHE A 148 6.70 29.75 -2.43
CA PHE A 148 7.29 30.98 -2.97
C PHE A 148 8.74 31.16 -2.52
N GLU A 149 9.56 31.77 -3.36
CA GLU A 149 10.91 32.18 -2.98
C GLU A 149 10.85 33.20 -1.81
N GLY A 150 11.63 32.95 -0.76
CA GLY A 150 11.57 33.71 0.50
C GLY A 150 11.88 35.21 0.40
N VAL A 151 11.79 35.88 1.55
CA VAL A 151 11.80 37.36 1.70
C VAL A 151 12.95 38.06 0.98
N ASP A 152 14.12 37.44 0.93
CA ASP A 152 15.36 38.01 0.38
C ASP A 152 15.41 38.08 -1.15
N LYS A 153 14.52 37.37 -1.87
CA LYS A 153 14.46 37.40 -3.34
C LYS A 153 13.32 38.31 -3.82
N LYS A 154 13.60 39.09 -4.88
CA LYS A 154 12.70 40.09 -5.47
C LYS A 154 11.68 39.52 -6.47
N SER A 155 11.63 38.20 -6.65
CA SER A 155 10.82 37.56 -7.69
C SER A 155 9.64 36.83 -7.06
N ASP A 156 8.44 36.99 -7.62
CA ASP A 156 7.23 36.21 -7.28
C ASP A 156 7.30 34.78 -7.87
N LYS A 157 8.50 34.20 -7.87
CA LYS A 157 8.75 32.85 -8.37
C LYS A 157 8.23 31.85 -7.33
N GLY A 158 7.51 30.84 -7.80
CA GLY A 158 6.85 29.86 -6.96
C GLY A 158 5.33 29.79 -7.11
N PHE A 159 4.72 30.64 -7.93
CA PHE A 159 3.26 30.63 -8.10
C PHE A 159 2.73 29.28 -8.61
N LYS A 160 3.39 28.69 -9.61
CA LYS A 160 3.01 27.36 -10.14
C LYS A 160 3.20 26.28 -9.08
N ASP A 161 4.32 26.33 -8.36
CA ASP A 161 4.62 25.42 -7.27
C ASP A 161 3.56 25.53 -6.16
N ALA A 162 3.05 26.75 -5.90
CA ALA A 162 1.99 26.99 -4.94
C ALA A 162 0.66 26.42 -5.41
N LEU A 163 0.34 26.51 -6.70
CA LEU A 163 -0.84 25.85 -7.26
C LEU A 163 -0.74 24.32 -7.12
N ILE A 164 0.42 23.72 -7.44
CA ILE A 164 0.66 22.28 -7.25
C ILE A 164 0.48 21.92 -5.77
N TRP A 165 1.11 22.65 -4.87
CA TRP A 165 1.02 22.40 -3.43
C TRP A 165 -0.42 22.45 -2.93
N GLU A 166 -1.17 23.47 -3.32
CA GLU A 166 -2.55 23.66 -2.89
C GLU A 166 -3.47 22.58 -3.48
N SER A 167 -3.23 22.14 -4.71
CA SER A 167 -3.87 20.96 -5.31
C SER A 167 -3.57 19.68 -4.52
N VAL A 168 -2.32 19.47 -4.07
CA VAL A 168 -1.95 18.29 -3.24
C VAL A 168 -2.71 18.30 -1.91
N LEU A 169 -2.79 19.45 -1.24
CA LEU A 169 -3.52 19.58 0.03
C LEU A 169 -5.02 19.30 -0.16
N GLU A 170 -5.63 19.85 -1.21
CA GLU A 170 -7.04 19.62 -1.51
C GLU A 170 -7.32 18.16 -1.91
N PHE A 171 -6.43 17.55 -2.70
CA PHE A 171 -6.49 16.13 -3.03
C PHE A 171 -6.48 15.25 -1.76
N LYS A 172 -5.51 15.47 -0.86
CA LYS A 172 -5.40 14.68 0.37
C LYS A 172 -6.62 14.88 1.28
N ALA A 173 -7.18 16.08 1.33
CA ALA A 173 -8.40 16.34 2.10
C ALA A 173 -9.61 15.56 1.57
N LYS A 174 -9.68 15.34 0.25
CA LYS A 174 -10.75 14.56 -0.41
C LYS A 174 -10.53 13.06 -0.34
N TYR A 175 -9.27 12.62 -0.43
CA TYR A 175 -8.85 11.22 -0.51
C TYR A 175 -7.89 10.89 0.64
N PHE A 176 -8.44 10.86 1.86
CA PHE A 176 -7.67 10.79 3.10
C PHE A 176 -6.90 9.47 3.27
N GLU A 177 -7.34 8.40 2.60
CA GLU A 177 -6.74 7.07 2.62
C GLU A 177 -5.40 6.99 1.89
N TYR A 178 -5.12 7.93 0.98
CA TYR A 178 -3.91 7.89 0.17
C TYR A 178 -2.70 8.42 0.93
N LYS A 179 -1.62 7.63 0.97
CA LYS A 179 -0.29 8.13 1.35
C LYS A 179 0.32 8.87 0.17
N VAL A 180 0.71 10.13 0.40
CA VAL A 180 1.19 11.00 -0.67
C VAL A 180 2.71 10.94 -0.79
N ILE A 181 3.18 10.61 -1.98
CA ILE A 181 4.56 10.73 -2.42
C ILE A 181 4.62 11.88 -3.44
N LEU A 182 5.28 12.98 -3.09
CA LEU A 182 5.50 14.08 -4.02
C LEU A 182 6.90 13.96 -4.62
N TYR A 183 6.96 13.77 -5.94
CA TYR A 183 8.20 13.68 -6.68
C TYR A 183 8.47 15.00 -7.40
N SER A 184 9.39 15.81 -6.85
CA SER A 184 9.84 17.07 -7.42
C SER A 184 11.34 17.27 -7.24
N ARG A 185 11.99 17.88 -8.24
CA ARG A 185 13.38 18.33 -8.16
C ARG A 185 13.51 19.76 -7.65
N ASP A 186 12.39 20.45 -7.41
CA ASP A 186 12.41 21.83 -6.95
C ASP A 186 12.66 21.89 -5.44
N GLY A 187 13.65 22.67 -5.02
CA GLY A 187 13.99 22.89 -3.61
C GLY A 187 12.96 23.74 -2.86
N LEU A 188 11.96 24.30 -3.56
CA LEU A 188 10.84 25.01 -2.95
C LEU A 188 9.91 24.06 -2.17
N PHE A 189 9.89 22.77 -2.53
CA PHE A 189 9.23 21.72 -1.74
C PHE A 189 10.17 21.22 -0.65
N ASN A 190 9.98 21.72 0.56
CA ASN A 190 10.90 21.53 1.69
C ASN A 190 10.19 21.08 2.98
N ASP A 191 10.98 20.94 4.05
CA ASP A 191 10.51 20.45 5.34
C ASP A 191 9.41 21.32 5.97
N ILE A 192 9.32 22.61 5.63
CA ILE A 192 8.24 23.49 6.11
C ILE A 192 6.90 23.03 5.54
N LEU A 193 6.87 22.67 4.26
CA LEU A 193 5.67 22.14 3.61
C LEU A 193 5.33 20.73 4.11
N ALA A 194 6.35 19.89 4.34
CA ALA A 194 6.15 18.57 4.94
C ALA A 194 5.55 18.69 6.36
N GLN A 195 6.03 19.64 7.16
CA GLN A 195 5.48 19.92 8.48
C GLN A 195 4.05 20.47 8.40
N GLU A 196 3.77 21.41 7.49
CA GLU A 196 2.41 21.91 7.24
C GLU A 196 1.45 20.75 6.92
N TYR A 197 1.85 19.85 6.02
CA TYR A 197 1.05 18.67 5.66
C TYR A 197 0.80 17.75 6.86
N ASN A 198 1.84 17.49 7.67
CA ASN A 198 1.70 16.67 8.86
C ASN A 198 0.76 17.32 9.89
N ASP A 199 0.86 18.64 10.08
CA ASP A 199 0.00 19.36 11.01
C ASP A 199 -1.47 19.29 10.60
N LEU A 200 -1.75 19.38 9.30
CA LEU A 200 -3.11 19.34 8.73
C LEU A 200 -3.72 17.93 8.75
N PHE A 201 -2.97 16.90 8.38
CA PHE A 201 -3.52 15.56 8.13
C PHE A 201 -3.10 14.49 9.15
N LYS A 202 -2.17 14.82 10.06
CA LYS A 202 -1.51 13.85 10.96
C LYS A 202 -0.92 12.65 10.20
N ASP A 203 -0.42 12.94 9.01
CA ASP A 203 0.15 11.98 8.07
C ASP A 203 1.48 12.51 7.53
N ASN A 204 2.36 11.61 7.09
CA ASN A 204 3.69 11.99 6.61
C ASN A 204 3.67 12.12 5.09
N LEU A 205 4.06 13.30 4.61
CA LEU A 205 4.36 13.52 3.20
C LEU A 205 5.73 12.94 2.86
N ILE A 206 5.80 12.12 1.81
CA ILE A 206 7.07 11.57 1.33
C ILE A 206 7.57 12.48 0.18
N LEU A 207 8.51 13.37 0.49
CA LEU A 207 9.15 14.26 -0.48
C LEU A 207 10.38 13.58 -1.11
N LEU A 208 10.38 13.37 -2.43
CA LEU A 208 11.48 12.73 -3.15
C LEU A 208 11.94 13.61 -4.31
N ASN A 209 13.25 13.63 -4.58
CA ASN A 209 13.85 14.45 -5.65
C ASN A 209 14.75 13.69 -6.62
N LYS A 210 15.04 12.42 -6.36
CA LYS A 210 15.80 11.53 -7.25
C LYS A 210 15.01 10.28 -7.56
N GLU A 211 15.18 9.81 -8.78
CA GLU A 211 14.59 8.57 -9.28
C GLU A 211 14.91 7.37 -8.39
N VAL A 212 16.17 7.21 -7.98
CA VAL A 212 16.60 6.10 -7.11
C VAL A 212 15.86 6.07 -5.77
N ASP A 213 15.50 7.24 -5.23
CA ASP A 213 14.77 7.32 -3.97
C ASP A 213 13.30 6.94 -4.16
N VAL A 214 12.71 7.24 -5.33
CA VAL A 214 11.35 6.81 -5.72
C VAL A 214 11.30 5.30 -5.90
N ILE A 215 12.26 4.71 -6.62
CA ILE A 215 12.35 3.26 -6.81
C ILE A 215 12.51 2.55 -5.46
N ARG A 216 13.37 3.07 -4.58
CA ARG A 216 13.50 2.54 -3.21
C ARG A 216 12.18 2.65 -2.44
N GLN A 217 11.46 3.76 -2.54
CA GLN A 217 10.18 3.91 -1.89
C GLN A 217 9.15 2.91 -2.40
N ILE A 218 9.08 2.66 -3.72
CA ILE A 218 8.23 1.63 -4.32
C ILE A 218 8.59 0.24 -3.77
N ALA A 219 9.88 -0.06 -3.60
CA ALA A 219 10.31 -1.32 -2.98
C ALA A 219 9.86 -1.44 -1.51
N GLU A 220 9.86 -0.35 -0.73
CA GLU A 220 9.31 -0.36 0.64
C GLU A 220 7.79 -0.54 0.66
N VAL A 221 7.07 0.05 -0.30
CA VAL A 221 5.63 -0.22 -0.51
C VAL A 221 5.42 -1.71 -0.78
N GLN A 222 6.23 -2.31 -1.65
CA GLN A 222 6.17 -3.74 -1.95
C GLN A 222 6.34 -4.61 -0.72
N LYS A 223 7.31 -4.31 0.15
CA LYS A 223 7.51 -5.05 1.40
C LYS A 223 6.27 -4.97 2.29
N THR A 224 5.68 -3.78 2.42
CA THR A 224 4.47 -3.57 3.22
C THR A 224 3.29 -4.36 2.66
N VAL A 225 3.08 -4.31 1.34
CA VAL A 225 2.02 -5.06 0.66
C VAL A 225 2.22 -6.57 0.83
N ASN A 226 3.44 -7.07 0.65
CA ASN A 226 3.76 -8.48 0.81
C ASN A 226 3.58 -8.96 2.25
N GLN A 227 3.93 -8.14 3.25
CA GLN A 227 3.67 -8.45 4.66
C GLN A 227 2.17 -8.57 4.92
N LEU A 228 1.35 -7.64 4.41
CA LEU A 228 -0.11 -7.71 4.55
C LEU A 228 -0.70 -8.92 3.80
N ARG A 229 -0.23 -9.21 2.59
CA ARG A 229 -0.61 -10.42 1.83
C ARG A 229 -0.26 -11.67 2.62
N LYS A 230 0.94 -11.72 3.21
CA LYS A 230 1.39 -12.84 4.04
C LYS A 230 0.49 -13.01 5.26
N ILE A 231 0.20 -11.95 6.02
CA ILE A 231 -0.72 -11.99 7.18
C ILE A 231 -2.09 -12.55 6.77
N ASN A 232 -2.65 -12.08 5.65
CA ASN A 232 -3.97 -12.50 5.19
C ASN A 232 -3.99 -13.97 4.70
N ILE A 233 -2.92 -14.43 4.04
CA ILE A 233 -2.76 -15.83 3.63
C ILE A 233 -2.56 -16.74 4.85
N ASP A 234 -1.76 -16.29 5.81
CA ASP A 234 -1.47 -16.97 7.06
C ASP A 234 -2.79 -17.17 7.87
N GLU A 235 -3.54 -16.11 8.18
CA GLU A 235 -4.78 -16.22 8.97
C GLU A 235 -5.86 -17.13 8.35
N VAL A 236 -6.05 -17.09 7.02
CA VAL A 236 -7.11 -17.87 6.34
C VAL A 236 -6.72 -19.34 6.15
N LYS A 237 -5.44 -19.64 5.86
CA LYS A 237 -5.00 -21.02 5.58
C LYS A 237 -4.80 -21.85 6.86
N TYR A 238 -4.32 -21.25 7.95
CA TYR A 238 -4.15 -21.96 9.23
C TYR A 238 -5.50 -22.41 9.81
N TYR A 239 -6.54 -21.61 9.64
CA TYR A 239 -7.87 -21.90 10.20
C TYR A 239 -8.50 -23.17 9.62
N ASP A 240 -8.51 -23.31 8.29
CA ASP A 240 -9.08 -24.48 7.62
C ASP A 240 -8.24 -25.74 7.85
N GLU A 241 -6.90 -25.62 7.85
CA GLU A 241 -6.02 -26.75 8.13
C GLU A 241 -6.14 -27.22 9.58
N LEU A 242 -6.17 -26.32 10.58
CA LEU A 242 -6.37 -26.68 11.99
C LEU A 242 -7.73 -27.34 12.22
N ARG A 243 -8.82 -26.82 11.64
CA ARG A 243 -10.13 -27.46 11.69
C ARG A 243 -10.14 -28.86 11.08
N SER A 244 -9.35 -29.08 10.02
CA SER A 244 -9.24 -30.40 9.38
C SER A 244 -8.41 -31.41 10.20
N LEU A 245 -7.45 -30.95 10.99
CA LEU A 245 -6.54 -31.77 11.77
C LEU A 245 -7.06 -32.09 13.18
N VAL A 246 -7.87 -31.21 13.75
CA VAL A 246 -8.47 -31.37 15.08
C VAL A 246 -9.80 -32.13 14.97
N SER A 247 -9.73 -33.46 14.86
CA SER A 247 -10.91 -34.34 14.84
C SER A 247 -11.44 -34.64 16.25
N PHE A 248 -12.72 -35.02 16.34
CA PHE A 248 -13.36 -35.44 17.60
C PHE A 248 -12.60 -36.57 18.29
N GLU A 249 -12.17 -37.59 17.54
CA GLU A 249 -11.44 -38.74 18.06
C GLU A 249 -10.11 -38.33 18.70
N LEU A 250 -9.39 -37.40 18.08
CA LEU A 250 -8.13 -36.89 18.62
C LEU A 250 -8.35 -36.11 19.93
N ILE A 251 -9.37 -35.26 19.98
CA ILE A 251 -9.73 -34.52 21.20
C ILE A 251 -10.04 -35.50 22.33
N LYS A 252 -10.83 -36.53 22.03
CA LYS A 252 -11.21 -37.57 22.98
C LYS A 252 -9.99 -38.32 23.52
N ASP A 253 -9.06 -38.73 22.65
CA ASP A 253 -7.82 -39.40 23.05
C ASP A 253 -6.98 -38.53 23.99
N VAL A 254 -6.82 -37.24 23.67
CA VAL A 254 -6.00 -36.33 24.48
C VAL A 254 -6.62 -36.12 25.86
N ILE A 255 -7.95 -36.00 25.96
CA ILE A 255 -8.66 -35.84 27.22
C ILE A 255 -8.49 -37.08 28.12
N PHE A 256 -8.58 -38.29 27.54
CA PHE A 256 -8.33 -39.51 28.31
C PHE A 256 -6.87 -39.64 28.74
N GLU A 257 -5.90 -39.27 27.89
CA GLU A 257 -4.47 -39.28 28.23
C GLU A 257 -4.12 -38.29 29.35
N THR A 258 -4.87 -37.19 29.49
CA THR A 258 -4.64 -36.23 30.59
C THR A 258 -5.03 -36.75 31.98
N GLU A 259 -5.59 -37.97 32.09
CA GLU A 259 -6.02 -38.58 33.37
C GLU A 259 -6.80 -37.60 34.26
N LEU A 260 -7.76 -36.89 33.65
CA LEU A 260 -8.51 -35.84 34.32
C LEU A 260 -9.38 -36.43 35.41
N CYS A 261 -9.18 -35.92 36.63
CA CYS A 261 -10.02 -36.21 37.78
C CYS A 261 -10.60 -34.92 38.37
N LYS A 262 -11.84 -34.98 38.84
CA LYS A 262 -12.53 -33.85 39.48
C LYS A 262 -12.96 -34.25 40.89
N ASN A 263 -12.69 -33.36 41.85
CA ASN A 263 -13.14 -33.53 43.22
C ASN A 263 -14.56 -32.98 43.39
N PHE A 264 -15.50 -33.85 43.73
CA PHE A 264 -16.83 -33.45 44.18
C PHE A 264 -16.94 -33.72 45.69
N GLY A 265 -16.72 -32.67 46.48
CA GLY A 265 -16.61 -32.79 47.94
C GLY A 265 -15.32 -33.52 48.34
N SER A 266 -15.44 -34.66 49.02
CA SER A 266 -14.31 -35.50 49.45
C SER A 266 -14.01 -36.68 48.51
N GLN A 267 -14.67 -36.73 47.34
CA GLN A 267 -14.62 -37.86 46.42
C GLN A 267 -14.01 -37.44 45.09
N ILE A 268 -13.26 -38.37 44.51
CA ILE A 268 -12.58 -38.23 43.23
C ILE A 268 -13.44 -38.95 42.18
N TYR A 269 -13.69 -38.28 41.06
CA TYR A 269 -14.36 -38.88 39.90
C TYR A 269 -13.44 -38.76 38.69
N ASP A 270 -13.41 -39.81 37.86
CA ASP A 270 -12.60 -39.90 36.66
C ASP A 270 -13.47 -39.70 35.41
N ILE A 271 -12.90 -39.14 34.33
CA ILE A 271 -13.63 -39.04 33.06
C ILE A 271 -13.90 -40.43 32.50
N SER A 272 -15.16 -40.72 32.21
CA SER A 272 -15.62 -41.96 31.61
C SER A 272 -16.11 -41.79 30.18
N ASP A 273 -16.62 -40.61 29.81
CA ASP A 273 -17.02 -40.31 28.45
C ASP A 273 -16.87 -38.83 28.08
N VAL A 274 -16.73 -38.58 26.78
CA VAL A 274 -16.62 -37.24 26.16
C VAL A 274 -17.55 -37.22 24.96
N ARG A 275 -18.43 -36.21 24.90
CA ARG A 275 -19.45 -36.04 23.87
C ARG A 275 -19.53 -34.59 23.41
N GLU A 276 -19.80 -34.42 22.12
CA GLU A 276 -19.96 -33.14 21.41
C GLU A 276 -18.70 -32.27 21.38
N THR A 277 -18.37 -31.73 20.21
CA THR A 277 -17.18 -30.90 19.96
C THR A 277 -17.51 -29.84 18.96
N GLU A 278 -18.08 -28.74 19.45
CA GLU A 278 -18.15 -27.52 18.66
C GLU A 278 -16.86 -26.72 18.92
N ILE A 279 -16.07 -26.50 17.87
CA ILE A 279 -14.93 -25.56 17.93
C ILE A 279 -15.51 -24.16 17.89
N LYS A 280 -15.45 -23.44 19.02
CA LYS A 280 -15.96 -22.07 19.13
C LYS A 280 -15.06 -21.06 18.44
N ASN A 281 -13.76 -21.15 18.69
CA ASN A 281 -12.79 -20.22 18.13
C ASN A 281 -11.39 -20.86 18.01
N VAL A 282 -10.58 -20.23 17.16
CA VAL A 282 -9.15 -20.49 17.02
C VAL A 282 -8.50 -19.11 17.04
N ILE A 283 -7.58 -18.89 17.98
CA ILE A 283 -6.92 -17.61 18.20
C ILE A 283 -5.42 -17.84 18.04
N GLU A 284 -4.78 -17.11 17.14
CA GLU A 284 -3.32 -17.07 17.11
C GLU A 284 -2.81 -16.25 18.30
N THR A 285 -1.89 -16.82 19.07
CA THR A 285 -1.35 -16.23 20.31
C THR A 285 0.12 -15.85 20.20
N THR A 286 0.74 -16.05 19.03
CA THR A 286 2.13 -15.66 18.79
C THR A 286 2.27 -14.14 18.62
N GLU A 287 3.23 -13.53 19.32
CA GLU A 287 3.67 -12.17 18.99
C GLU A 287 4.35 -12.19 17.61
N ASN A 288 3.96 -11.27 16.72
CA ASN A 288 4.25 -11.14 15.28
C ASN A 288 5.73 -11.26 14.78
N ASN A 289 6.68 -11.71 15.60
CA ASN A 289 8.12 -11.81 15.30
C ASN A 289 8.75 -13.19 15.52
N SER A 290 7.99 -14.24 15.87
CA SER A 290 8.57 -15.59 16.01
C SER A 290 8.89 -16.20 14.64
N THR A 291 10.17 -16.52 14.41
CA THR A 291 10.63 -17.20 13.18
C THR A 291 10.64 -18.73 13.31
N GLU A 292 10.36 -19.27 14.50
CA GLU A 292 10.54 -20.70 14.81
C GLU A 292 9.21 -21.46 14.93
N TYR A 293 8.17 -20.82 15.48
CA TYR A 293 6.87 -21.43 15.70
C TYR A 293 5.72 -20.42 15.69
N ILE A 294 4.51 -20.90 15.37
CA ILE A 294 3.24 -20.19 15.57
C ILE A 294 2.42 -20.93 16.64
N ASN A 295 1.83 -20.22 17.58
CA ASN A 295 1.01 -20.74 18.66
C ASN A 295 -0.46 -20.39 18.41
N PHE A 296 -1.32 -21.36 18.62
CA PHE A 296 -2.75 -21.26 18.48
C PHE A 296 -3.43 -21.69 19.78
N GLU A 297 -4.50 -21.01 20.12
CA GLU A 297 -5.42 -21.34 21.19
C GLU A 297 -6.75 -21.75 20.54
N ILE A 298 -7.21 -22.98 20.79
CA ILE A 298 -8.47 -23.50 20.25
C ILE A 298 -9.43 -23.74 21.39
N ASN A 299 -10.53 -22.98 21.46
CA ASN A 299 -11.61 -23.22 22.42
C ASN A 299 -12.63 -24.18 21.83
N ILE A 300 -12.88 -25.26 22.55
CA ILE A 300 -13.81 -26.33 22.18
C ILE A 300 -14.81 -26.49 23.31
N GLN A 301 -16.08 -26.57 22.95
CA GLN A 301 -17.15 -26.86 23.90
C GLN A 301 -17.43 -28.35 23.91
N LEU A 302 -17.41 -28.95 25.10
CA LEU A 302 -17.58 -30.38 25.34
C LEU A 302 -18.66 -30.68 26.37
N SER A 303 -19.18 -31.90 26.32
CA SER A 303 -19.88 -32.55 27.42
C SER A 303 -19.04 -33.71 27.96
N LEU A 304 -18.83 -33.73 29.27
CA LEU A 304 -17.97 -34.69 29.97
C LEU A 304 -18.79 -35.50 30.97
N THR A 305 -18.67 -36.82 30.94
CA THR A 305 -19.23 -37.72 31.96
C THR A 305 -18.11 -38.16 32.89
N PHE A 306 -18.33 -38.01 34.19
CA PHE A 306 -17.42 -38.41 35.25
C PHE A 306 -18.01 -39.57 36.04
N SER A 307 -17.31 -40.69 36.14
CA SER A 307 -17.78 -41.84 36.91
C SER A 307 -16.97 -42.03 38.20
N ASN A 308 -17.64 -42.53 39.24
CA ASN A 308 -16.98 -43.03 40.44
C ASN A 308 -17.25 -44.53 40.58
N PHE A 309 -16.20 -45.33 40.37
CA PHE A 309 -16.29 -46.80 40.45
C PHE A 309 -16.62 -47.33 41.83
N GLU A 310 -16.30 -46.60 42.91
CA GLU A 310 -16.61 -47.04 44.28
C GLU A 310 -18.10 -46.87 44.62
N LYS A 311 -18.78 -45.96 43.92
CA LYS A 311 -20.18 -45.61 44.19
C LYS A 311 -21.18 -46.01 43.11
N GLU A 312 -20.70 -46.44 41.94
CA GLU A 312 -21.54 -46.67 40.76
C GLU A 312 -22.40 -45.43 40.44
N GLU A 313 -21.80 -44.24 40.55
CA GLU A 313 -22.45 -42.96 40.28
C GLU A 313 -21.73 -42.22 39.15
N ASP A 314 -22.52 -41.68 38.21
CA ASP A 314 -22.05 -40.85 37.11
C ASP A 314 -22.54 -39.41 37.29
N ILE A 315 -21.69 -38.44 36.93
CA ILE A 315 -21.97 -37.02 36.90
C ILE A 315 -21.72 -36.50 35.50
N ASP A 316 -22.76 -35.98 34.86
CA ASP A 316 -22.66 -35.33 33.56
C ASP A 316 -22.44 -33.82 33.73
N LEU A 317 -21.42 -33.29 33.05
CA LEU A 317 -21.17 -31.87 32.88
C LEU A 317 -21.36 -31.51 31.41
N GLU A 318 -22.33 -30.65 31.13
CA GLU A 318 -22.59 -30.17 29.77
C GLU A 318 -21.94 -28.80 29.56
N ASN A 319 -21.50 -28.53 28.34
CA ASN A 319 -21.00 -27.22 27.90
C ASN A 319 -19.70 -26.74 28.57
N GLU A 320 -18.83 -27.66 28.96
CA GLU A 320 -17.51 -27.35 29.50
C GLU A 320 -16.61 -26.80 28.39
N GLU A 321 -15.95 -25.67 28.65
CA GLU A 321 -14.97 -25.10 27.72
C GLU A 321 -13.60 -25.70 27.97
N VAL A 322 -13.05 -26.29 26.91
CA VAL A 322 -11.71 -26.86 26.90
C VAL A 322 -10.86 -26.11 25.88
N ILE A 323 -9.70 -25.66 26.33
CA ILE A 323 -8.79 -24.86 25.50
C ILE A 323 -7.54 -25.69 25.19
N PHE A 324 -7.30 -25.92 23.91
CA PHE A 324 -6.10 -26.59 23.41
C PHE A 324 -5.08 -25.56 22.93
N TYR A 325 -3.83 -25.73 23.36
CA TYR A 325 -2.71 -24.92 22.87
C TYR A 325 -1.91 -25.73 21.85
N ILE A 326 -1.93 -25.27 20.60
CA ILE A 326 -1.31 -25.93 19.47
C ILE A 326 -0.13 -25.09 18.97
N GLU A 327 1.02 -25.72 18.81
CA GLU A 327 2.23 -25.13 18.25
C GLU A 327 2.43 -25.68 16.84
N TYR A 328 2.60 -24.81 15.85
CA TYR A 328 3.09 -25.17 14.54
C TYR A 328 4.59 -24.90 14.44
N SER A 329 5.38 -25.94 14.16
CA SER A 329 6.83 -25.83 13.97
C SER A 329 7.16 -25.64 12.49
N PHE A 330 7.81 -24.52 12.14
CA PHE A 330 8.26 -24.28 10.75
C PHE A 330 9.35 -25.26 10.31
N TYR A 331 10.20 -25.71 11.24
CA TYR A 331 11.29 -26.64 10.96
C TYR A 331 10.75 -28.05 10.62
N GLU A 332 9.79 -28.52 11.42
CA GLU A 332 9.25 -29.89 11.29
C GLU A 332 7.99 -29.94 10.40
N LYS A 333 7.50 -28.77 9.97
CA LYS A 333 6.27 -28.61 9.18
C LYS A 333 5.08 -29.37 9.75
N SER A 334 4.94 -29.33 11.07
CA SER A 334 3.99 -30.15 11.82
C SER A 334 3.36 -29.37 12.95
N PHE A 335 2.10 -29.70 13.24
CA PHE A 335 1.36 -29.17 14.39
C PHE A 335 1.51 -30.09 15.60
N TYR A 336 1.59 -29.49 16.78
CA TYR A 336 1.76 -30.18 18.06
C TYR A 336 0.79 -29.65 19.09
N ILE A 337 0.04 -30.52 19.75
CA ILE A 337 -0.63 -30.12 21.00
C ILE A 337 0.43 -30.07 22.09
N THR A 338 0.51 -28.94 22.76
CA THR A 338 1.48 -28.68 23.82
C THR A 338 0.84 -28.64 25.20
N LYS A 339 -0.39 -28.10 25.30
CA LYS A 339 -1.11 -27.94 26.56
C LYS A 339 -2.61 -28.04 26.36
N VAL A 340 -3.29 -28.42 27.43
CA VAL A 340 -4.75 -28.35 27.54
C VAL A 340 -5.12 -27.62 28.82
N TYR A 341 -6.12 -26.75 28.72
CA TYR A 341 -6.77 -26.13 29.86
C TYR A 341 -8.22 -26.60 29.94
N VAL A 342 -8.57 -27.20 31.08
CA VAL A 342 -9.87 -27.82 31.33
C VAL A 342 -10.11 -27.84 32.83
N LEU A 343 -11.35 -27.62 33.26
CA LEU A 343 -11.72 -27.61 34.68
C LEU A 343 -10.84 -26.70 35.54
N GLU A 344 -10.57 -25.49 35.04
CA GLU A 344 -9.75 -24.47 35.69
C GLU A 344 -8.26 -24.83 35.89
N ASN A 345 -7.79 -25.96 35.34
CA ASN A 345 -6.42 -26.45 35.49
C ASN A 345 -5.69 -26.53 34.15
N PHE A 346 -4.37 -26.29 34.18
CA PHE A 346 -3.48 -26.47 33.03
C PHE A 346 -2.75 -27.81 33.11
N TYR A 347 -2.81 -28.56 32.03
CA TYR A 347 -2.13 -29.83 31.86
C TYR A 347 -1.10 -29.70 30.74
N ASN A 348 0.18 -29.84 31.09
CA ASN A 348 1.24 -29.92 30.09
C ASN A 348 1.24 -31.32 29.48
N LEU A 349 1.23 -31.37 28.16
CA LEU A 349 1.27 -32.62 27.42
C LEU A 349 2.67 -32.88 26.89
N ASN A 350 3.03 -34.16 26.74
CA ASN A 350 4.14 -34.50 25.85
C ASN A 350 3.75 -34.08 24.44
N LYS A 351 4.61 -33.31 23.74
CA LYS A 351 4.31 -32.77 22.40
C LYS A 351 3.73 -33.86 21.50
N ARG A 352 2.43 -33.79 21.23
CA ARG A 352 1.72 -34.80 20.41
C ARG A 352 1.53 -34.23 19.01
N GLN A 353 2.15 -34.87 18.02
CA GLN A 353 2.05 -34.48 16.62
C GLN A 353 0.62 -34.73 16.11
N LEU A 354 -0.01 -33.72 15.53
CA LEU A 354 -1.34 -33.81 14.94
C LEU A 354 -1.31 -34.26 13.48
N GLY A 355 -0.22 -33.95 12.80
CA GLY A 355 -0.02 -34.25 11.38
C GLY A 355 1.01 -33.30 10.76
N GLY A 356 1.51 -33.68 9.59
CA GLY A 356 2.35 -32.82 8.76
C GLY A 356 1.47 -31.96 7.86
N GLY A 357 1.60 -30.65 7.93
CA GLY A 357 0.92 -29.75 6.98
C GLY A 357 1.84 -29.46 5.79
N LYS A 358 1.26 -29.33 4.60
CA LYS A 358 2.01 -28.90 3.40
C LYS A 358 2.07 -27.37 3.37
N PHE A 359 3.00 -26.84 4.15
CA PHE A 359 3.38 -25.44 4.10
C PHE A 359 4.44 -25.28 3.00
N VAL A 360 4.01 -24.74 1.85
CA VAL A 360 4.89 -24.21 0.79
C VAL A 360 4.90 -22.71 0.92
#